data_AF-B8AUS5-F1
#
_entry.id   AF-B8AUS5-F1
#
_cell.length_a   1.000
_cell.length_b   1.000
_cell.length_c   1.000
_cell.angle_alpha   90.00
_cell.angle_beta   90.00
_cell.angle_gamma   90.00
#
_symmetry.space_group_name_H-M   'P 1'
#
loop_
_entity.id
_entity.type
_entity.pdbx_description
1 polymer ?
#
loop_
_entity_poly.entity_id
_entity_poly.type
_entity_poly.pdbx_seq_one_letter_code
_entity_poly.pdbx_strand_id
1 'polypeptide(L)'
;MATQLPRLLPLLLFLPFFHIAASTSPSGLHPVVLLPDTTCSQLEARLTDAYVPPTPQCAARHKDAGGRWFRLWKNTTELDDPAVAPCVADQLRLVFDHVAGDYRDVPGVETRVLHFGSTRGFLADEPADRSARAATRSPTLIIIVKSSHGLYMSRNRCMGRLVEALEEVGYRHGENLFGAPYDFRQSPAALGQPCRAFSRYRQRLRALVEHASSANGDRPVVLVSHSEGGYFALEFLNRSPLPWRRRHIKHFSIKIAGMYHAGVISDGVALERLISEILRESFVQDSKKVDYRRVAQL
;
A
#
# COMPACT_ATOMS: atom_id res chain seq x y z
N MET A 1 -20.63 77.89 -33.06
CA MET A 1 -20.37 77.65 -31.62
C MET A 1 -20.96 76.30 -31.27
N ALA A 2 -20.13 75.26 -31.21
CA ALA A 2 -20.54 73.88 -30.96
C ALA A 2 -20.03 73.47 -29.56
N THR A 3 -20.97 73.13 -28.69
CA THR A 3 -20.79 72.75 -27.28
C THR A 3 -20.14 71.37 -27.15
N GLN A 4 -19.05 71.29 -26.38
CA GLN A 4 -18.35 70.05 -26.06
C GLN A 4 -19.07 69.22 -24.98
N LEU A 5 -19.18 67.92 -25.22
CA LEU A 5 -19.62 66.88 -24.28
C LEU A 5 -18.40 66.32 -23.54
N PRO A 6 -18.42 66.11 -22.21
CA PRO A 6 -17.30 65.52 -21.50
C PRO A 6 -17.23 64.00 -21.70
N ARG A 7 -16.04 63.51 -22.06
CA ARG A 7 -15.73 62.07 -22.19
C ARG A 7 -15.61 61.44 -20.80
N LEU A 8 -16.57 60.58 -20.44
CA LEU A 8 -16.44 59.64 -19.32
C LEU A 8 -15.64 58.41 -19.79
N LEU A 9 -14.47 58.20 -19.19
CA LEU A 9 -13.63 57.02 -19.37
C LEU A 9 -14.20 55.87 -18.52
N PRO A 10 -14.51 54.67 -19.04
CA PRO A 10 -14.87 53.54 -18.20
C PRO A 10 -13.59 52.91 -17.65
N LEU A 11 -13.45 52.92 -16.32
CA LEU A 11 -12.41 52.23 -15.58
C LEU A 11 -12.66 50.71 -15.71
N LEU A 12 -11.97 50.04 -16.64
CA LEU A 12 -11.98 48.58 -16.75
C LEU A 12 -11.24 47.98 -15.54
N LEU A 13 -12.02 47.43 -14.61
CA LEU A 13 -11.53 46.59 -13.51
C LEU A 13 -10.87 45.33 -14.09
N PHE A 14 -9.55 45.31 -14.12
CA PHE A 14 -8.76 44.07 -14.30
C PHE A 14 -8.93 43.21 -13.03
N LEU A 15 -9.96 42.37 -13.01
CA LEU A 15 -10.00 41.23 -12.10
C LEU A 15 -8.95 40.22 -12.58
N PRO A 16 -7.97 39.81 -11.75
CA PRO A 16 -7.10 38.72 -12.12
C PRO A 16 -7.97 37.47 -12.25
N PHE A 17 -8.04 36.95 -13.47
CA PHE A 17 -8.56 35.62 -13.74
C PHE A 17 -7.67 34.63 -12.98
N PHE A 18 -8.02 34.35 -11.72
CA PHE A 18 -7.56 33.15 -11.04
C PHE A 18 -8.14 32.00 -11.85
N HIS A 19 -7.37 31.51 -12.81
CA HIS A 19 -7.54 30.16 -13.30
C HIS A 19 -7.28 29.25 -12.11
N ILE A 20 -8.35 28.94 -11.37
CA ILE A 20 -8.44 27.70 -10.63
C ILE A 20 -8.27 26.65 -11.72
N ALA A 21 -7.05 26.11 -11.84
CA ALA A 21 -6.86 24.84 -12.52
C ALA A 21 -7.73 23.85 -11.73
N ALA A 22 -8.97 23.67 -12.17
CA ALA A 22 -9.77 22.55 -11.77
C ALA A 22 -8.92 21.34 -12.16
N SER A 23 -8.32 20.70 -11.17
CA SER A 23 -7.75 19.37 -11.32
C SER A 23 -8.91 18.49 -11.73
N THR A 24 -9.12 18.34 -13.03
CA THR A 24 -10.03 17.36 -13.60
C THR A 24 -9.47 16.00 -13.19
N SER A 25 -10.00 15.45 -12.10
CA SER A 25 -9.73 14.07 -11.73
C SER A 25 -10.19 13.22 -12.92
N PRO A 26 -9.29 12.51 -13.64
CA PRO A 26 -9.61 11.99 -14.98
C PRO A 26 -10.61 10.83 -14.98
N SER A 27 -11.00 10.34 -13.81
CA SER A 27 -11.91 9.21 -13.69
C SER A 27 -12.81 9.45 -12.49
N GLY A 28 -14.12 9.27 -12.63
CA GLY A 28 -15.09 9.36 -11.53
C GLY A 28 -14.93 8.26 -10.47
N LEU A 29 -13.72 7.70 -10.34
CA LEU A 29 -13.37 6.59 -9.46
C LEU A 29 -13.17 7.10 -8.03
N HIS A 30 -13.53 6.26 -7.08
CA HIS A 30 -13.15 6.48 -5.69
C HIS A 30 -11.67 6.15 -5.50
N PRO A 31 -10.89 6.94 -4.73
CA PRO A 31 -9.51 6.59 -4.44
C PRO A 31 -9.42 5.26 -3.67
N VAL A 32 -8.39 4.47 -3.97
CA VAL A 32 -8.14 3.16 -3.36
C VAL A 32 -6.88 3.19 -2.49
N VAL A 33 -6.99 2.68 -1.27
CA VAL A 33 -5.84 2.44 -0.38
C VAL A 33 -5.70 0.95 -0.13
N LEU A 34 -4.54 0.40 -0.50
CA LEU A 34 -4.22 -1.02 -0.39
C LEU A 34 -3.47 -1.33 0.92
N LEU A 35 -3.96 -2.32 1.68
CA LEU A 35 -3.29 -2.87 2.86
C LEU A 35 -2.79 -4.30 2.56
N PRO A 36 -1.47 -4.53 2.54
CA PRO A 36 -0.91 -5.79 2.11
C PRO A 36 -0.99 -6.89 3.19
N ASP A 37 -0.61 -8.11 2.82
CA ASP A 37 -0.47 -9.26 3.71
C ASP A 37 0.66 -9.11 4.73
N THR A 38 0.67 -9.99 5.74
CA THR A 38 1.83 -10.28 6.57
C THR A 38 3.05 -10.49 5.69
N THR A 39 4.19 -10.00 6.16
CA THR A 39 5.46 -10.06 5.44
C THR A 39 5.47 -9.31 4.11
N CYS A 40 4.40 -8.70 3.62
CA CYS A 40 4.45 -8.05 2.31
C CYS A 40 5.12 -6.68 2.30
N SER A 41 5.03 -5.97 3.41
CA SER A 41 5.68 -4.68 3.60
C SER A 41 7.19 -4.80 3.64
N GLN A 42 7.86 -3.90 2.97
CA GLN A 42 9.30 -3.72 2.97
C GLN A 42 9.81 -3.04 4.24
N LEU A 43 10.88 -3.58 4.84
CA LEU A 43 11.52 -3.03 6.04
C LEU A 43 13.00 -2.72 5.78
N GLU A 44 13.45 -1.60 6.32
CA GLU A 44 14.86 -1.31 6.52
C GLU A 44 15.20 -1.33 7.99
N ALA A 45 16.46 -1.62 8.28
CA ALA A 45 17.04 -1.47 9.60
C ALA A 45 18.28 -0.58 9.57
N ARG A 46 18.55 0.01 10.74
CA ARG A 46 19.79 0.71 11.05
C ARG A 46 20.28 0.16 12.38
N LEU A 47 21.57 -0.18 12.44
CA LEU A 47 22.22 -0.62 13.68
C LEU A 47 22.98 0.54 14.30
N THR A 48 22.90 0.67 15.62
CA THR A 48 23.63 1.66 16.42
C THR A 48 24.66 0.97 17.30
N ASP A 49 25.50 1.75 17.98
CA ASP A 49 26.53 1.24 18.89
C ASP A 49 25.97 0.42 20.07
N ALA A 50 24.68 0.55 20.35
CA ALA A 50 23.99 -0.25 21.37
C ALA A 50 23.64 -1.68 20.91
N TYR A 51 23.82 -2.00 19.62
CA TYR A 51 23.49 -3.31 19.08
C TYR A 51 24.57 -4.34 19.44
N VAL A 52 24.16 -5.40 20.12
CA VAL A 52 25.04 -6.52 20.49
C VAL A 52 24.71 -7.70 19.58
N PRO A 53 25.53 -8.01 18.55
CA PRO A 53 25.25 -9.08 17.61
C PRO A 53 25.39 -10.46 18.27
N PRO A 54 24.57 -11.46 17.87
CA PRO A 54 24.59 -12.79 18.48
C PRO A 54 25.87 -13.59 18.19
N THR A 55 26.58 -13.25 17.11
CA THR A 55 27.84 -13.89 16.71
C THR A 55 28.82 -12.88 16.09
N PRO A 56 30.14 -13.17 16.10
CA PRO A 56 31.14 -12.35 15.41
C PRO A 56 30.88 -12.19 13.90
N GLN A 57 30.29 -13.20 13.25
CA GLN A 57 29.90 -13.15 11.84
C GLN A 57 28.83 -12.08 11.60
N CYS A 58 27.84 -11.98 12.50
CA CYS A 58 26.83 -10.92 12.43
C CYS A 58 27.42 -9.54 12.68
N ALA A 59 28.43 -9.43 13.56
CA ALA A 59 29.16 -8.19 13.80
C ALA A 59 29.91 -7.72 12.52
N ALA A 60 30.58 -8.64 11.84
CA ALA A 60 31.35 -8.33 10.64
C ALA A 60 30.48 -7.84 9.47
N ARG A 61 29.27 -8.39 9.32
CA ARG A 61 28.35 -8.10 8.19
C ARG A 61 27.99 -6.62 8.04
N HIS A 62 27.89 -5.89 9.15
CA HIS A 62 27.49 -4.48 9.14
C HIS A 62 28.56 -3.54 9.71
N LYS A 63 29.79 -4.03 9.87
CA LYS A 63 30.91 -3.24 10.40
C LYS A 63 31.14 -1.95 9.61
N ASP A 64 31.00 -2.02 8.28
CA ASP A 64 31.17 -0.88 7.37
C ASP A 64 29.85 -0.17 7.04
N ALA A 65 28.73 -0.60 7.64
CA ALA A 65 27.44 0.06 7.43
C ALA A 65 27.44 1.47 8.04
N GLY A 66 28.22 1.73 9.10
CA GLY A 66 28.40 3.07 9.67
C GLY A 66 27.09 3.73 10.10
N GLY A 67 26.16 2.95 10.64
CA GLY A 67 24.82 3.43 10.99
C GLY A 67 23.95 3.81 9.79
N ARG A 68 24.23 3.32 8.58
CA ARG A 68 23.33 3.50 7.42
C ARG A 68 22.15 2.55 7.49
N TRP A 69 21.03 2.98 6.90
CA TRP A 69 19.88 2.11 6.65
C TRP A 69 20.25 1.07 5.60
N PHE A 70 19.86 -0.18 5.84
CA PHE A 70 19.98 -1.28 4.90
C PHE A 70 18.66 -2.04 4.83
N ARG A 71 18.48 -2.76 3.71
CA ARG A 71 17.33 -3.63 3.49
C ARG A 71 17.35 -4.77 4.50
N LEU A 72 16.41 -4.77 5.46
CA LEU A 72 16.22 -5.89 6.38
C LEU A 72 15.27 -6.94 5.78
N TRP A 73 14.30 -6.48 4.99
CA TRP A 73 13.27 -7.31 4.36
C TRP A 73 12.74 -6.60 3.09
N LYS A 74 12.63 -7.20 1.91
CA LYS A 74 12.36 -8.59 1.50
C LYS A 74 13.52 -9.31 0.78
N ASN A 75 14.77 -9.17 1.22
CA ASN A 75 15.87 -9.92 0.59
C ASN A 75 15.83 -11.40 1.03
N THR A 76 14.83 -12.16 0.58
CA THR A 76 14.52 -13.50 1.13
C THR A 76 15.61 -14.53 0.86
N THR A 77 16.51 -14.28 -0.09
CA THR A 77 17.67 -15.15 -0.34
C THR A 77 18.68 -15.13 0.81
N GLU A 78 18.73 -14.07 1.61
CA GLU A 78 19.61 -13.99 2.78
C GLU A 78 19.16 -14.89 3.93
N LEU A 79 17.86 -15.21 3.99
CA LEU A 79 17.34 -16.16 4.98
C LEU A 79 17.56 -17.62 4.57
N ASP A 80 17.84 -17.87 3.29
CA ASP A 80 18.22 -19.20 2.80
C ASP A 80 19.72 -19.50 3.11
N ASP A 81 20.53 -18.49 3.44
CA ASP A 81 21.94 -18.63 3.81
C ASP A 81 22.10 -18.86 5.32
N PRO A 82 22.56 -20.05 5.76
CA PRO A 82 22.70 -20.38 7.18
C PRO A 82 23.74 -19.51 7.93
N ALA A 83 24.67 -18.85 7.22
CA ALA A 83 25.62 -17.92 7.82
C ALA A 83 25.00 -16.54 8.08
N VAL A 84 23.94 -16.18 7.35
CA VAL A 84 23.32 -14.85 7.39
C VAL A 84 21.98 -14.86 8.13
N ALA A 85 21.20 -15.94 8.00
CA ALA A 85 19.88 -16.07 8.58
C ALA A 85 19.82 -15.79 10.10
N PRO A 86 20.78 -16.25 10.95
CA PRO A 86 20.76 -15.92 12.37
C PRO A 86 20.89 -14.41 12.65
N CYS A 87 21.65 -13.69 11.81
CA CYS A 87 21.83 -12.25 11.95
C CYS A 87 20.55 -11.49 11.59
N VAL A 88 19.92 -11.86 10.46
CA VAL A 88 18.66 -11.26 10.02
C VAL A 88 17.54 -11.57 11.02
N ALA A 89 17.50 -12.79 11.55
CA ALA A 89 16.51 -13.21 12.54
C ALA A 89 16.62 -12.39 13.85
N ASP A 90 17.84 -12.16 14.36
CA ASP A 90 18.02 -11.32 15.55
C ASP A 90 17.61 -9.86 15.29
N GLN A 91 17.96 -9.30 14.13
CA GLN A 91 17.58 -7.94 13.75
C GLN A 91 16.07 -7.77 13.52
N LEU A 92 15.38 -8.81 13.04
CA LEU A 92 13.92 -8.82 12.90
C LEU A 92 13.20 -9.01 14.24
N ARG A 93 13.85 -9.56 15.26
CA ARG A 93 13.20 -9.91 16.52
C ARG A 93 12.62 -8.68 17.23
N LEU A 94 11.51 -8.90 17.93
CA LEU A 94 10.94 -7.94 18.85
C LEU A 94 11.16 -8.40 20.30
N VAL A 95 11.39 -7.44 21.19
CA VAL A 95 11.51 -7.64 22.64
C VAL A 95 10.28 -7.06 23.30
N PHE A 96 9.62 -7.83 24.16
CA PHE A 96 8.51 -7.32 24.95
C PHE A 96 9.05 -6.48 26.11
N ASP A 97 8.63 -5.21 26.18
CA ASP A 97 8.95 -4.30 27.27
C ASP A 97 7.82 -4.37 28.31
N HIS A 98 8.07 -5.05 29.43
CA HIS A 98 7.08 -5.24 30.49
C HIS A 98 6.63 -3.94 31.16
N VAL A 99 7.47 -2.90 31.15
CA VAL A 99 7.12 -1.59 31.75
C VAL A 99 6.19 -0.84 30.80
N ALA A 100 6.48 -0.88 29.50
CA ALA A 100 5.64 -0.24 28.48
C ALA A 100 4.39 -1.06 28.11
N GLY A 101 4.38 -2.37 28.40
CA GLY A 101 3.34 -3.30 27.95
C GLY A 101 3.27 -3.44 26.43
N ASP A 102 4.38 -3.20 25.71
CA ASP A 102 4.44 -3.11 24.25
C ASP A 102 5.75 -3.72 23.74
N TYR A 103 5.82 -4.02 22.44
CA TYR A 103 7.02 -4.55 21.81
C TYR A 103 7.97 -3.43 21.34
N ARG A 104 9.27 -3.70 21.43
CA ARG A 104 10.38 -2.87 20.98
C ARG A 104 11.26 -3.64 20.02
N ASP A 105 11.96 -2.92 19.15
CA ASP A 105 13.10 -3.51 18.45
C ASP A 105 14.16 -3.95 19.46
N VAL A 106 15.04 -4.88 19.06
CA VAL A 106 16.23 -5.24 19.85
C VAL A 106 17.04 -3.97 20.16
N PRO A 107 17.60 -3.81 21.38
CA PRO A 107 18.45 -2.66 21.69
C PRO A 107 19.53 -2.45 20.61
N GLY A 108 19.60 -1.21 20.12
CA GLY A 108 20.50 -0.82 19.04
C GLY A 108 20.05 -1.17 17.62
N VAL A 109 18.91 -1.84 17.45
CA VAL A 109 18.24 -1.99 16.15
C VAL A 109 17.14 -0.94 16.04
N GLU A 110 17.16 -0.18 14.95
CA GLU A 110 16.07 0.68 14.56
C GLU A 110 15.47 0.18 13.26
N THR A 111 14.14 0.19 13.16
CA THR A 111 13.44 -0.27 11.97
C THR A 111 12.53 0.80 11.37
N ARG A 112 12.33 0.73 10.05
CA ARG A 112 11.34 1.56 9.35
C ARG A 112 10.68 0.81 8.20
N VAL A 113 9.39 1.09 8.03
CA VAL A 113 8.60 0.63 6.88
C VAL A 113 8.79 1.59 5.72
N LEU A 114 9.07 1.06 4.53
CA LEU A 114 9.27 1.88 3.35
C LEU A 114 7.98 2.22 2.61
N HIS A 115 8.03 3.34 1.88
CA HIS A 115 7.04 3.72 0.85
C HIS A 115 5.58 3.74 1.33
N PHE A 116 5.34 4.16 2.57
CA PHE A 116 3.97 4.43 3.02
C PHE A 116 3.30 5.51 2.15
N GLY A 117 2.04 5.29 1.77
CA GLY A 117 1.32 6.09 0.78
C GLY A 117 1.52 5.60 -0.66
N SER A 118 2.40 4.63 -0.89
CA SER A 118 2.76 4.15 -2.23
C SER A 118 2.61 2.63 -2.31
N THR A 119 2.14 2.13 -3.46
CA THR A 119 2.06 0.68 -3.70
C THR A 119 3.45 0.03 -3.72
N ARG A 120 4.51 0.79 -4.02
CA ARG A 120 5.90 0.29 -4.07
C ARG A 120 6.34 -0.41 -2.78
N GLY A 121 5.80 -0.03 -1.62
CA GLY A 121 6.20 -0.59 -0.32
C GLY A 121 5.92 -2.09 -0.13
N PHE A 122 5.14 -2.69 -1.02
CA PHE A 122 4.85 -4.13 -1.03
C PHE A 122 4.87 -4.71 -2.45
N LEU A 123 5.38 -3.96 -3.41
CA LEU A 123 5.69 -4.47 -4.74
C LEU A 123 7.11 -5.03 -4.76
N ALA A 124 7.32 -5.84 -5.77
CA ALA A 124 8.55 -6.54 -6.03
C ALA A 124 9.58 -5.57 -6.66
N ASP A 125 10.79 -5.51 -6.09
CA ASP A 125 11.81 -4.50 -6.41
C ASP A 125 13.11 -5.10 -6.97
N GLU A 126 13.35 -6.40 -6.77
CA GLU A 126 14.57 -7.10 -7.22
C GLU A 126 14.48 -7.53 -8.70
N PRO A 127 15.61 -7.61 -9.43
CA PRO A 127 15.65 -8.07 -10.83
C PRO A 127 14.99 -9.45 -11.04
N ALA A 128 15.14 -10.36 -10.08
CA ALA A 128 14.49 -11.67 -10.09
C ALA A 128 12.95 -11.55 -10.12
N ASP A 129 12.40 -10.55 -9.44
CA ASP A 129 10.96 -10.29 -9.43
C ASP A 129 10.50 -9.55 -10.71
N ARG A 130 11.37 -8.73 -11.32
CA ARG A 130 11.08 -8.03 -12.59
C ARG A 130 10.99 -8.99 -13.77
N SER A 131 11.80 -10.04 -13.79
CA SER A 131 11.74 -11.09 -14.83
C SER A 131 10.40 -11.84 -14.80
N ALA A 132 9.82 -12.07 -13.62
CA ALA A 132 8.46 -12.61 -13.48
C ALA A 132 7.39 -11.62 -13.97
N ARG A 133 7.58 -10.32 -13.72
CA ARG A 133 6.68 -9.24 -14.22
C ARG A 133 6.68 -9.15 -15.75
N ALA A 134 7.83 -9.32 -16.40
CA ALA A 134 7.94 -9.31 -17.86
C ALA A 134 7.27 -10.54 -18.52
N ALA A 135 7.40 -11.72 -17.92
CA ALA A 135 6.79 -12.95 -18.44
C ALA A 135 5.25 -12.93 -18.42
N THR A 136 4.64 -12.16 -17.50
CA THR A 136 3.18 -12.10 -17.33
C THR A 136 2.50 -11.11 -18.29
N ARG A 137 3.26 -10.27 -19.03
CA ARG A 137 2.73 -9.29 -20.00
C ARG A 137 2.55 -9.83 -21.42
N SER A 138 2.83 -11.11 -21.67
CA SER A 138 2.60 -11.72 -22.98
C SER A 138 1.17 -12.26 -23.07
N PRO A 139 0.30 -11.71 -23.94
CA PRO A 139 -1.11 -12.13 -24.05
C PRO A 139 -1.27 -13.59 -24.49
N THR A 140 -0.21 -14.22 -25.04
CA THR A 140 -0.20 -15.63 -25.44
C THR A 140 0.15 -16.58 -24.29
N LEU A 141 0.78 -16.09 -23.21
CA LEU A 141 1.32 -16.94 -22.13
C LEU A 141 0.36 -17.14 -20.95
N ILE A 142 -0.78 -16.44 -20.93
CA ILE A 142 -1.77 -16.54 -19.83
C ILE A 142 -2.53 -17.88 -19.88
N ILE A 143 -2.58 -18.54 -21.04
CA ILE A 143 -3.40 -19.76 -21.24
C ILE A 143 -2.59 -21.06 -21.02
N ILE A 144 -1.25 -21.02 -20.97
CA ILE A 144 -0.41 -22.22 -20.84
C ILE A 144 0.48 -22.16 -19.59
N VAL A 145 -0.11 -22.07 -18.40
CA VAL A 145 0.51 -22.60 -17.17
C VAL A 145 -0.54 -23.34 -16.35
N LYS A 146 -1.27 -24.25 -17.01
CA LYS A 146 -2.03 -25.33 -16.39
C LYS A 146 -1.38 -26.65 -16.81
N SER A 147 -0.24 -26.99 -16.21
CA SER A 147 0.26 -28.37 -16.25
C SER A 147 1.39 -28.53 -15.24
N SER A 148 1.09 -29.30 -14.19
CA SER A 148 1.91 -30.44 -13.75
C SER A 148 3.38 -30.36 -14.14
N HIS A 149 4.21 -29.79 -13.26
CA HIS A 149 5.58 -30.18 -12.88
C HIS A 149 6.11 -29.14 -11.88
N GLY A 150 6.10 -29.49 -10.59
CA GLY A 150 6.88 -28.83 -9.53
C GLY A 150 6.53 -27.38 -9.18
N LEU A 151 6.35 -27.10 -7.88
CA LEU A 151 6.25 -25.76 -7.32
C LEU A 151 7.45 -24.88 -7.71
N TYR A 152 7.36 -24.18 -8.84
CA TYR A 152 7.93 -22.85 -8.99
C TYR A 152 6.78 -21.87 -8.85
N MET A 153 6.23 -21.81 -7.62
CA MET A 153 5.47 -20.64 -7.21
C MET A 153 6.34 -19.42 -7.48
N SER A 154 5.92 -18.59 -8.43
CA SER A 154 6.47 -17.25 -8.64
C SER A 154 6.59 -16.56 -7.29
N ARG A 155 7.81 -16.56 -6.72
CA ARG A 155 8.16 -15.88 -5.48
C ARG A 155 7.65 -14.43 -5.60
N ASN A 156 6.96 -13.95 -4.58
CA ASN A 156 6.51 -12.56 -4.37
C ASN A 156 5.41 -11.98 -5.27
N ARG A 157 4.17 -12.44 -5.10
CA ARG A 157 2.97 -11.68 -5.55
C ARG A 157 2.12 -11.24 -4.37
N CYS A 158 2.58 -10.22 -3.65
CA CYS A 158 1.81 -9.55 -2.59
C CYS A 158 0.49 -8.99 -3.11
N MET A 159 0.51 -7.77 -3.65
CA MET A 159 -0.66 -7.16 -4.30
C MET A 159 -0.35 -6.74 -5.74
N GLY A 160 0.75 -7.23 -6.32
CA GLY A 160 1.24 -6.82 -7.64
C GLY A 160 0.22 -6.97 -8.76
N ARG A 161 -0.41 -8.16 -8.88
CA ARG A 161 -1.46 -8.40 -9.88
C ARG A 161 -2.68 -7.51 -9.68
N LEU A 162 -3.03 -7.22 -8.43
CA LEU A 162 -4.15 -6.32 -8.14
C LEU A 162 -3.82 -4.88 -8.53
N VAL A 163 -2.58 -4.42 -8.26
CA VAL A 163 -2.12 -3.10 -8.69
C VAL A 163 -2.16 -2.99 -10.22
N GLU A 164 -1.61 -3.99 -10.93
CA GLU A 164 -1.60 -4.02 -12.40
C GLU A 164 -3.02 -3.95 -12.97
N ALA A 165 -3.93 -4.77 -12.45
CA ALA A 165 -5.32 -4.79 -12.94
C ALA A 165 -6.10 -3.52 -12.58
N LEU A 166 -5.80 -2.87 -11.44
CA LEU A 166 -6.34 -1.55 -11.11
C LEU A 166 -5.82 -0.48 -12.08
N GLU A 167 -4.53 -0.52 -12.42
CA GLU A 167 -3.93 0.42 -13.38
C GLU A 167 -4.56 0.29 -14.78
N GLU A 168 -4.87 -0.93 -15.22
CA GLU A 168 -5.56 -1.20 -16.49
C GLU A 168 -6.98 -0.58 -16.57
N VAL A 169 -7.66 -0.46 -15.43
CA VAL A 169 -9.01 0.16 -15.36
C VAL A 169 -8.98 1.64 -14.99
N GLY A 170 -7.81 2.29 -15.06
CA GLY A 170 -7.66 3.73 -14.95
C GLY A 170 -7.25 4.26 -13.59
N TYR A 171 -6.83 3.39 -12.66
CA TYR A 171 -6.12 3.83 -11.46
C TYR A 171 -4.66 4.21 -11.79
N ARG A 172 -4.09 5.13 -11.02
CA ARG A 172 -2.73 5.64 -11.17
C ARG A 172 -2.06 5.72 -9.81
N HIS A 173 -0.88 5.12 -9.73
CA HIS A 173 -0.02 5.15 -8.55
C HIS A 173 0.21 6.59 -8.07
N GLY A 174 -0.05 6.84 -6.79
CA GLY A 174 0.19 8.15 -6.15
C GLY A 174 -0.86 9.23 -6.47
N GLU A 175 -1.82 8.95 -7.35
CA GLU A 175 -2.91 9.89 -7.69
C GLU A 175 -4.23 9.45 -7.04
N ASN A 176 -4.71 8.25 -7.40
CA ASN A 176 -5.95 7.67 -6.87
C ASN A 176 -5.73 6.22 -6.39
N LEU A 177 -4.50 5.71 -6.44
CA LEU A 177 -4.10 4.40 -5.94
C LEU A 177 -2.90 4.51 -5.00
N PHE A 178 -3.12 4.13 -3.75
CA PHE A 178 -2.17 4.28 -2.66
C PHE A 178 -1.91 2.96 -1.95
N GLY A 179 -0.77 2.86 -1.26
CA GLY A 179 -0.41 1.72 -0.44
C GLY A 179 -0.21 2.12 1.03
N ALA A 180 -0.63 1.26 1.96
CA ALA A 180 -0.47 1.46 3.39
C ALA A 180 0.31 0.29 4.03
N PRO A 181 1.59 0.09 3.65
CA PRO A 181 2.45 -0.90 4.29
C PRO A 181 2.61 -0.62 5.79
N TYR A 182 2.81 -1.68 6.55
CA TYR A 182 2.95 -1.67 8.00
C TYR A 182 4.10 -2.58 8.44
N ASP A 183 4.56 -2.39 9.67
CA ASP A 183 5.52 -3.30 10.27
C ASP A 183 4.80 -4.58 10.66
N PHE A 184 4.93 -5.61 9.83
CA PHE A 184 4.23 -6.89 9.97
C PHE A 184 4.69 -7.71 11.18
N ARG A 185 5.76 -7.30 11.86
CA ARG A 185 6.19 -7.93 13.10
C ARG A 185 5.31 -7.54 14.29
N GLN A 186 4.61 -6.42 14.15
CA GLN A 186 3.73 -5.83 15.13
C GLN A 186 2.30 -6.08 14.69
N SER A 187 1.40 -6.35 15.63
CA SER A 187 -0.04 -6.40 15.35
C SER A 187 -0.78 -5.42 16.27
N PRO A 188 -1.98 -4.93 15.89
CA PRO A 188 -2.82 -4.15 16.79
C PRO A 188 -3.00 -4.87 18.14
N ALA A 189 -2.60 -4.23 19.24
CA ALA A 189 -2.90 -4.77 20.57
C ALA A 189 -4.41 -4.68 20.87
N ALA A 190 -4.89 -5.45 21.85
CA ALA A 190 -6.28 -5.38 22.30
C ALA A 190 -6.72 -3.94 22.66
N LEU A 191 -8.02 -3.67 22.58
CA LEU A 191 -8.56 -2.35 22.89
C LEU A 191 -8.15 -1.92 24.32
N GLY A 192 -7.66 -0.68 24.46
CA GLY A 192 -7.17 -0.15 25.74
C GLY A 192 -5.73 -0.52 26.10
N GLN A 193 -5.11 -1.45 25.38
CA GLN A 193 -3.69 -1.78 25.57
C GLN A 193 -2.78 -0.87 24.75
N PRO A 194 -1.57 -0.53 25.25
CA PRO A 194 -0.61 0.26 24.51
C PRO A 194 -0.11 -0.52 23.29
N CYS A 195 0.00 0.18 22.15
CA CYS A 195 0.70 -0.32 20.98
C CYS A 195 1.17 0.89 20.17
N ARG A 196 2.45 1.24 20.32
CA ARG A 196 3.05 2.43 19.69
C ARG A 196 3.09 2.28 18.19
N ALA A 197 3.44 1.09 17.70
CA ALA A 197 3.51 0.79 16.27
C ALA A 197 2.15 1.00 15.60
N PHE A 198 1.10 0.37 16.13
CA PHE A 198 -0.25 0.51 15.59
C PHE A 198 -0.82 1.92 15.76
N SER A 199 -0.55 2.60 16.88
CA SER A 199 -1.01 3.98 17.07
C SER A 199 -0.45 4.93 16.01
N ARG A 200 0.86 4.82 15.71
CA ARG A 200 1.50 5.59 14.64
C ARG A 200 0.96 5.20 13.26
N TYR A 201 0.78 3.91 13.01
CA TYR A 201 0.19 3.43 11.76
C TYR A 201 -1.22 3.99 11.56
N ARG A 202 -2.08 3.93 12.58
CA ARG A 202 -3.46 4.46 12.56
C ARG A 202 -3.48 5.96 12.23
N GLN A 203 -2.59 6.75 12.83
CA GLN A 203 -2.49 8.18 12.54
C GLN A 203 -2.09 8.43 11.09
N ARG A 204 -1.09 7.69 10.58
CA ARG A 204 -0.65 7.81 9.19
C ARG A 204 -1.70 7.34 8.20
N LEU A 205 -2.42 6.25 8.49
CA LEU A 205 -3.49 5.71 7.65
C LEU A 205 -4.69 6.67 7.61
N ARG A 206 -5.04 7.31 8.73
CA ARG A 206 -6.05 8.38 8.77
C ARG A 206 -5.66 9.54 7.86
N ALA A 207 -4.43 10.04 8.00
CA ALA A 207 -3.93 11.13 7.17
C ALA A 207 -3.88 10.74 5.68
N LEU A 208 -3.51 9.50 5.36
CA LEU A 208 -3.52 8.99 3.98
C LEU A 208 -4.93 8.93 3.41
N VAL A 209 -5.91 8.46 4.17
CA VAL A 209 -7.31 8.41 3.74
C VAL A 209 -7.87 9.82 3.50
N GLU A 210 -7.58 10.75 4.41
CA GLU A 210 -7.99 12.16 4.27
C GLU A 210 -7.33 12.81 3.04
N HIS A 211 -6.03 12.61 2.87
CA HIS A 211 -5.29 13.08 1.70
C HIS A 211 -5.84 12.50 0.40
N ALA A 212 -5.96 11.18 0.31
CA ALA A 212 -6.49 10.49 -0.87
C ALA A 212 -7.90 10.97 -1.22
N SER A 213 -8.76 11.19 -0.22
CA SER A 213 -10.10 11.73 -0.41
C SER A 213 -10.06 13.16 -0.99
N SER A 214 -9.32 14.06 -0.34
CA SER A 214 -9.22 15.47 -0.76
C SER A 214 -8.61 15.63 -2.17
N ALA A 215 -7.56 14.86 -2.47
CA ALA A 215 -6.91 14.87 -3.79
C ALA A 215 -7.80 14.31 -4.91
N ASN A 216 -8.86 13.59 -4.58
CA ASN A 216 -9.78 12.95 -5.52
C ASN A 216 -11.20 13.54 -5.44
N GLY A 217 -11.29 14.86 -5.19
CA GLY A 217 -12.55 15.61 -5.20
C GLY A 217 -13.48 15.26 -4.05
N ASP A 218 -12.92 15.10 -2.85
CA ASP A 218 -13.60 14.72 -1.60
C ASP A 218 -14.39 13.41 -1.70
N ARG A 219 -14.04 12.56 -2.67
CA ARG A 219 -14.65 11.23 -2.81
C ARG A 219 -14.22 10.36 -1.63
N PRO A 220 -15.14 9.58 -1.03
CA PRO A 220 -14.77 8.63 0.01
C PRO A 220 -13.88 7.52 -0.56
N VAL A 221 -12.94 7.03 0.25
CA VAL A 221 -11.91 6.06 -0.10
C VAL A 221 -12.45 4.63 -0.01
N VAL A 222 -12.02 3.78 -0.93
CA VAL A 222 -12.18 2.32 -0.84
C VAL A 222 -10.93 1.72 -0.21
N LEU A 223 -11.10 1.04 0.93
CA LEU A 223 -10.01 0.27 1.55
C LEU A 223 -10.04 -1.15 1.00
N VAL A 224 -8.91 -1.63 0.48
CA VAL A 224 -8.78 -3.02 0.01
C VAL A 224 -7.64 -3.68 0.76
N SER A 225 -7.91 -4.83 1.34
CA SER A 225 -6.94 -5.53 2.18
C SER A 225 -6.80 -7.01 1.82
N HIS A 226 -5.60 -7.55 2.07
CA HIS A 226 -5.32 -8.98 1.96
C HIS A 226 -4.85 -9.54 3.31
N SER A 227 -5.44 -10.65 3.75
CA SER A 227 -5.02 -11.44 4.91
C SER A 227 -4.85 -10.56 6.17
N GLU A 228 -3.69 -10.50 6.82
CA GLU A 228 -3.46 -9.71 8.04
C GLU A 228 -3.70 -8.20 7.84
N GLY A 229 -3.53 -7.68 6.61
CA GLY A 229 -3.90 -6.31 6.29
C GLY A 229 -5.38 -6.01 6.59
N GLY A 230 -6.22 -7.04 6.53
CA GLY A 230 -7.63 -6.95 6.89
C GLY A 230 -7.85 -6.75 8.39
N TYR A 231 -7.03 -7.35 9.24
CA TYR A 231 -7.06 -7.13 10.70
C TYR A 231 -6.66 -5.68 11.03
N PHE A 232 -5.61 -5.17 10.40
CA PHE A 232 -5.19 -3.77 10.54
C PHE A 232 -6.26 -2.78 10.09
N ALA A 233 -6.90 -3.03 8.94
CA ALA A 233 -8.00 -2.21 8.45
C ALA A 233 -9.22 -2.25 9.39
N LEU A 234 -9.59 -3.43 9.88
CA LEU A 234 -10.72 -3.60 10.79
C LEU A 234 -10.49 -2.85 12.10
N GLU A 235 -9.32 -3.00 12.71
CA GLU A 235 -8.96 -2.28 13.94
C GLU A 235 -8.89 -0.77 13.72
N PHE A 236 -8.39 -0.32 12.56
CA PHE A 236 -8.41 1.08 12.18
C PHE A 236 -9.83 1.64 12.10
N LEU A 237 -10.75 0.91 11.47
CA LEU A 237 -12.15 1.31 11.31
C LEU A 237 -12.89 1.29 12.64
N ASN A 238 -12.73 0.24 13.46
CA ASN A 238 -13.37 0.12 14.77
C ASN A 238 -12.96 1.25 15.72
N ARG A 239 -11.71 1.71 15.63
CA ARG A 239 -11.17 2.81 16.45
C ARG A 239 -11.33 4.20 15.80
N SER A 240 -12.09 4.29 14.71
CA SER A 240 -12.37 5.55 14.01
C SER A 240 -13.80 6.04 14.29
N PRO A 241 -14.00 7.33 14.62
CA PRO A 241 -15.33 7.88 14.88
C PRO A 241 -16.29 7.63 13.72
N LEU A 242 -17.53 7.26 14.02
CA LEU A 242 -18.54 6.97 13.00
C LEU A 242 -18.77 8.14 12.01
N PRO A 243 -18.83 9.42 12.43
CA PRO A 243 -18.95 10.53 11.49
C PRO A 243 -17.78 10.62 10.50
N TRP A 244 -16.56 10.35 10.97
CA TRP A 244 -15.37 10.33 10.12
C TRP A 244 -15.43 9.18 9.11
N ARG A 245 -15.83 7.98 9.55
CA ARG A 245 -15.99 6.82 8.65
C ARG A 245 -17.04 7.08 7.57
N ARG A 246 -18.20 7.63 7.94
CA ARG A 246 -19.26 7.98 6.98
C ARG A 246 -18.83 9.01 5.94
N ARG A 247 -17.92 9.92 6.31
CA ARG A 247 -17.37 10.93 5.39
C ARG A 247 -16.31 10.34 4.47
N HIS A 248 -15.39 9.54 4.98
CA HIS A 248 -14.15 9.21 4.26
C HIS A 248 -14.06 7.77 3.77
N ILE A 249 -14.91 6.85 4.21
CA ILE A 249 -14.84 5.44 3.82
C ILE A 249 -16.09 5.09 3.01
N LYS A 250 -15.86 4.74 1.74
CA LYS A 250 -16.91 4.30 0.82
C LYS A 250 -17.26 2.84 1.11
N HIS A 251 -16.22 2.02 1.16
CA HIS A 251 -16.31 0.58 1.29
C HIS A 251 -15.01 0.02 1.86
N PHE A 252 -15.10 -1.14 2.50
CA PHE A 252 -13.97 -1.93 2.94
C PHE A 252 -14.08 -3.36 2.38
N SER A 253 -13.21 -3.67 1.42
CA SER A 253 -13.11 -5.01 0.83
C SER A 253 -11.96 -5.77 1.52
N ILE A 254 -12.30 -6.93 2.09
CA ILE A 254 -11.33 -7.81 2.74
C ILE A 254 -11.27 -9.13 2.02
N LYS A 255 -10.05 -9.56 1.67
CA LYS A 255 -9.80 -10.92 1.22
C LYS A 255 -8.98 -11.65 2.28
N ILE A 256 -9.65 -12.49 3.06
CA ILE A 256 -8.98 -13.38 4.01
C ILE A 256 -8.45 -14.58 3.22
N ALA A 257 -7.13 -14.67 3.06
CA ALA A 257 -6.52 -15.93 2.68
C ALA A 257 -6.59 -16.88 3.87
N GLY A 258 -7.08 -18.11 3.69
CA GLY A 258 -6.89 -19.13 4.72
C GLY A 258 -5.39 -19.25 5.03
N MET A 259 -5.02 -19.56 6.28
CA MET A 259 -3.64 -19.64 6.80
C MET A 259 -2.65 -20.56 6.03
N TYR A 260 -3.04 -21.14 4.89
CA TYR A 260 -2.20 -21.92 4.01
C TYR A 260 -1.76 -21.09 2.78
N HIS A 261 -0.45 -20.84 2.73
CA HIS A 261 0.29 -19.88 1.89
C HIS A 261 0.32 -20.15 0.37
N ALA A 262 -0.79 -20.51 -0.27
CA ALA A 262 -0.81 -20.84 -1.69
C ALA A 262 -2.05 -20.31 -2.43
N GLY A 263 -1.99 -19.07 -2.94
CA GLY A 263 -2.70 -18.75 -4.19
C GLY A 263 -3.92 -17.82 -4.15
N VAL A 264 -4.06 -16.95 -3.15
CA VAL A 264 -5.36 -16.27 -2.94
C VAL A 264 -5.57 -15.03 -3.82
N ILE A 265 -4.54 -14.38 -4.39
CA ILE A 265 -4.70 -13.39 -5.50
C ILE A 265 -4.11 -13.92 -6.82
N SER A 266 -3.99 -15.24 -6.98
CA SER A 266 -3.57 -15.84 -8.25
C SER A 266 -4.71 -16.40 -9.09
N ASP A 267 -5.92 -16.50 -8.53
CA ASP A 267 -7.11 -16.90 -9.26
C ASP A 267 -7.75 -15.69 -9.97
N GLY A 268 -7.72 -15.69 -11.30
CA GLY A 268 -8.22 -14.58 -12.13
C GLY A 268 -9.68 -14.25 -11.88
N VAL A 269 -10.52 -15.25 -11.59
CA VAL A 269 -11.96 -15.04 -11.32
C VAL A 269 -12.19 -14.23 -10.03
N ALA A 270 -11.34 -14.45 -9.02
CA ALA A 270 -11.43 -13.74 -7.76
C ALA A 270 -10.83 -12.33 -7.83
N LEU A 271 -9.93 -12.07 -8.79
CA LEU A 271 -9.44 -10.73 -9.11
C LEU A 271 -10.51 -9.93 -9.87
N GLU A 272 -11.11 -10.54 -10.89
CA GLU A 272 -12.23 -9.97 -11.67
C GLU A 272 -13.40 -9.54 -10.80
N ARG A 273 -13.80 -10.41 -9.86
CA ARG A 273 -14.88 -10.10 -8.92
C ARG A 273 -14.55 -8.91 -8.02
N LEU A 274 -13.31 -8.84 -7.50
CA LEU A 274 -12.88 -7.73 -6.64
C LEU A 274 -12.85 -6.41 -7.43
N ILE A 275 -12.32 -6.42 -8.65
CA ILE A 275 -12.31 -5.25 -9.53
C ILE A 275 -13.74 -4.83 -9.87
N SER A 276 -14.61 -5.78 -10.21
CA SER A 276 -16.03 -5.52 -10.48
C SER A 276 -16.73 -4.92 -9.26
N GLU A 277 -16.48 -5.40 -8.05
CA GLU A 277 -17.02 -4.83 -6.80
C GLU A 277 -16.53 -3.37 -6.61
N ILE A 278 -15.23 -3.11 -6.78
CA ILE A 278 -14.64 -1.76 -6.69
C ILE A 278 -15.24 -0.80 -7.74
N LEU A 279 -15.38 -1.26 -8.99
CA LEU A 279 -15.85 -0.44 -10.11
C LEU A 279 -17.37 -0.26 -10.09
N ARG A 280 -18.13 -1.32 -9.82
CA ARG A 280 -19.60 -1.25 -9.73
C ARG A 280 -20.03 -0.23 -8.69
N GLU A 281 -19.31 -0.11 -7.57
CA GLU A 281 -19.60 0.90 -6.55
C GLU A 281 -19.20 2.33 -6.95
N SER A 282 -18.29 2.48 -7.92
CA SER A 282 -17.84 3.78 -8.45
C SER A 282 -18.80 4.36 -9.49
N PHE A 283 -19.57 3.52 -10.20
CA PHE A 283 -20.42 3.93 -11.33
C PHE A 283 -21.94 3.92 -11.04
N VAL A 284 -22.38 3.71 -9.79
CA VAL A 284 -23.82 3.69 -9.44
C VAL A 284 -24.55 5.03 -9.62
N GLN A 285 -23.88 6.10 -10.06
CA GLN A 285 -24.52 7.39 -10.36
C GLN A 285 -24.59 7.80 -11.84
N ASP A 286 -24.11 7.01 -12.81
CA ASP A 286 -24.27 7.37 -14.22
C ASP A 286 -24.74 6.19 -15.06
N SER A 287 -26.01 6.25 -15.48
CA SER A 287 -26.70 5.20 -16.21
C SER A 287 -26.22 5.10 -17.66
N LYS A 288 -25.02 4.52 -17.88
CA LYS A 288 -24.65 3.95 -19.17
C LYS A 288 -23.98 2.60 -18.96
N LYS A 289 -24.59 1.55 -19.53
CA LYS A 289 -24.14 0.16 -19.48
C LYS A 289 -22.68 0.06 -19.94
N VAL A 290 -21.76 -0.18 -19.00
CA VAL A 290 -20.42 -0.67 -19.29
C VAL A 290 -20.54 -2.11 -19.78
N ASP A 291 -19.92 -2.42 -20.92
CA ASP A 291 -19.92 -3.77 -21.49
C ASP A 291 -18.92 -4.66 -20.75
N TYR A 292 -19.43 -5.43 -19.78
CA TYR A 292 -18.67 -6.38 -18.97
C TYR A 292 -18.04 -7.53 -19.77
N ARG A 293 -18.36 -7.71 -21.06
CA ARG A 293 -17.77 -8.77 -21.89
C ARG A 293 -16.33 -8.47 -22.32
N ARG A 294 -15.89 -7.22 -22.26
CA ARG A 294 -14.52 -6.83 -22.65
C ARG A 294 -13.48 -7.13 -21.58
N VAL A 295 -13.90 -7.31 -20.33
CA VAL A 295 -13.02 -7.69 -19.20
C VAL A 295 -12.83 -9.21 -19.13
N ALA A 296 -13.80 -9.99 -19.62
CA ALA A 296 -13.80 -11.46 -19.57
C ALA A 296 -12.87 -12.18 -20.60
N GLN A 297 -11.98 -11.46 -21.29
CA GLN A 297 -11.08 -12.02 -22.31
C GLN A 297 -9.60 -11.64 -22.14
N LEU A 298 -9.20 -11.13 -20.97
CA LEU A 298 -7.80 -10.92 -20.57
C LEU A 298 -7.46 -11.81 -19.36
#